data_AF-A0A834J1B0-F1
#
_entry.id   AF-A0A834J1B0-F1
#
_cell.length_a   1.000
_cell.length_b   1.000
_cell.length_c   1.000
_cell.angle_alpha   90.00
_cell.angle_beta   90.00
_cell.angle_gamma   90.00
#
_symmetry.space_group_name_H-M   'P 1'
#
loop_
_entity.id
_entity.type
_entity.pdbx_description
1 polymer ?
#
loop_
_entity_poly.entity_id
_entity_poly.type
_entity_poly.pdbx_seq_one_letter_code
_entity_poly.pdbx_strand_id
1 'polypeptide(L)'
;MLRKTLNFKVIIVTYYITFRYNRKIYFKVASLSKMDDVMEEFRHNGRDFEYCPDVDDYPQPVPNIRRKKPKKPLPNVCVFCRNNGVEEIYYRQHLIKYADGRVQCPVLRAYTCPICGATGDTAHTVSHCPMRSKNSASYQSKPSIETISTTNDPKLQRSSIGKRRQK
;
A
#
# COMPACT_ATOMS: atom_id res chain seq x y z
N MET A 1 58.95 -19.01 -17.73
CA MET A 1 58.24 -18.72 -16.46
C MET A 1 57.21 -17.61 -16.69
N LEU A 2 55.94 -17.97 -16.92
CA LEU A 2 54.90 -17.00 -17.29
C LEU A 2 54.34 -16.30 -16.04
N ARG A 3 54.45 -14.98 -16.04
CA ARG A 3 53.93 -14.06 -15.02
C ARG A 3 52.40 -14.16 -14.97
N LYS A 4 51.85 -14.75 -13.90
CA LYS A 4 50.41 -14.72 -13.60
C LYS A 4 50.14 -13.88 -12.36
N THR A 5 50.34 -12.57 -12.46
CA THR A 5 49.75 -11.62 -11.50
C THR A 5 48.42 -11.14 -12.06
N LEU A 6 47.40 -12.01 -11.96
CA LEU A 6 46.02 -11.59 -12.18
C LEU A 6 45.68 -10.58 -11.08
N ASN A 7 45.53 -9.31 -11.49
CA ASN A 7 45.22 -8.21 -10.59
C ASN A 7 44.01 -8.54 -9.71
N PHE A 8 44.22 -8.69 -8.40
CA PHE A 8 43.19 -9.06 -7.41
C PHE A 8 41.93 -8.17 -7.49
N LYS A 9 42.10 -6.90 -7.88
CA LYS A 9 41.01 -5.96 -8.14
C LYS A 9 40.11 -6.39 -9.31
N VAL A 10 40.66 -6.98 -10.36
CA VAL A 10 39.90 -7.49 -11.52
C VAL A 10 39.05 -8.69 -11.11
N ILE A 11 39.56 -9.56 -10.25
CA ILE A 11 38.84 -10.74 -9.75
C ILE A 11 37.64 -10.33 -8.88
N ILE A 12 37.80 -9.34 -8.00
CA ILE A 12 36.71 -8.85 -7.15
C ILE A 12 35.60 -8.20 -8.00
N VAL A 13 35.99 -7.38 -8.99
CA VAL A 13 35.03 -6.69 -9.87
C VAL A 13 34.27 -7.69 -10.73
N THR A 14 34.94 -8.69 -11.31
CA THR A 14 34.27 -9.72 -12.11
C THR A 14 33.39 -10.64 -11.24
N TYR A 15 33.85 -11.01 -10.04
CA TYR A 15 33.02 -11.74 -9.08
C TYR A 15 31.77 -10.95 -8.67
N TYR A 16 31.89 -9.65 -8.39
CA TYR A 16 30.74 -8.81 -8.03
C TYR A 16 29.75 -8.61 -9.18
N ILE A 17 30.25 -8.41 -10.41
CA ILE A 17 29.43 -8.29 -11.61
C ILE A 17 28.68 -9.60 -11.89
N THR A 18 29.38 -10.73 -11.85
CA THR A 18 28.78 -12.06 -12.06
C THR A 18 27.80 -12.42 -10.95
N PHE A 19 28.09 -12.07 -9.69
CA PHE A 19 27.16 -12.25 -8.57
C PHE A 19 25.88 -11.43 -8.73
N ARG A 20 26.00 -10.16 -9.14
CA ARG A 20 24.84 -9.28 -9.38
C ARG A 20 24.02 -9.74 -10.58
N TYR A 21 24.67 -10.24 -11.64
CA TYR A 21 24.02 -10.82 -12.80
C TYR A 21 23.26 -12.11 -12.44
N ASN A 22 23.90 -13.04 -11.73
CA ASN A 22 23.28 -14.27 -11.24
C ASN A 22 22.12 -13.99 -10.29
N ARG A 23 22.22 -13.00 -9.39
CA ARG A 23 21.12 -12.59 -8.50
C ARG A 23 19.92 -12.04 -9.28
N LYS A 24 20.15 -11.26 -10.35
CA LYS A 24 19.07 -10.78 -11.24
C LYS A 24 18.40 -11.92 -12.01
N ILE A 25 19.18 -12.87 -12.52
CA ILE A 25 18.66 -14.08 -13.18
C ILE A 25 17.82 -14.89 -12.21
N TYR A 26 18.36 -15.20 -11.02
CA TYR A 26 17.64 -15.95 -10.01
C TYR A 26 16.32 -15.28 -9.61
N PHE A 27 16.32 -13.95 -9.44
CA PHE A 27 15.10 -13.19 -9.16
C PHE A 27 14.08 -13.28 -10.31
N LYS A 28 14.54 -13.24 -11.56
CA LYS A 28 13.68 -13.39 -12.74
C LYS A 28 13.12 -14.82 -12.87
N VAL A 29 13.94 -15.84 -12.65
CA VAL A 29 13.53 -17.25 -12.63
C VAL A 29 12.50 -17.49 -11.52
N ALA A 30 12.76 -16.99 -10.31
CA ALA A 30 11.82 -17.09 -9.18
C ALA A 30 10.51 -16.31 -9.41
N SER A 31 10.54 -15.23 -10.20
CA SER A 31 9.33 -14.50 -10.59
C SER A 31 8.52 -15.22 -11.67
N LEU A 32 9.17 -15.95 -12.57
CA LEU A 32 8.51 -16.75 -13.60
C LEU A 32 7.88 -18.00 -12.99
N SER A 33 8.61 -18.72 -12.15
CA SER A 33 8.08 -19.89 -11.44
C SER A 33 6.83 -19.53 -10.62
N LYS A 34 6.82 -18.34 -10.02
CA LYS A 34 5.66 -17.84 -9.25
C LYS A 34 4.44 -17.52 -10.10
N MET A 35 4.62 -17.18 -11.38
CA MET A 35 3.51 -17.00 -12.31
C MET A 35 3.06 -18.35 -12.86
N ASP A 36 3.99 -19.27 -13.10
CA ASP A 36 3.68 -20.65 -13.50
C ASP A 36 2.85 -21.35 -12.42
N ASP A 37 3.22 -21.22 -11.13
CA ASP A 37 2.46 -21.76 -10.01
C ASP A 37 1.02 -21.20 -9.96
N VAL A 38 0.87 -19.90 -10.22
CA VAL A 38 -0.44 -19.24 -10.27
C VAL A 38 -1.25 -19.74 -11.47
N MET A 39 -0.62 -19.88 -12.64
CA MET A 39 -1.27 -20.36 -13.87
C MET A 39 -1.66 -21.85 -13.77
N GLU A 40 -0.88 -22.66 -13.05
CA GLU A 40 -1.19 -24.07 -12.76
C GLU A 40 -2.40 -24.20 -11.84
N GLU A 41 -2.52 -23.31 -10.83
CA GLU A 41 -3.70 -23.25 -9.94
C GLU A 41 -4.99 -22.91 -10.72
N PHE A 42 -4.92 -22.04 -11.72
CA PHE A 42 -6.06 -21.79 -12.62
C PHE A 42 -6.46 -23.03 -13.42
N ARG A 43 -5.49 -23.83 -13.91
CA ARG A 43 -5.76 -25.06 -14.69
C ARG A 43 -6.45 -26.15 -13.86
N HIS A 44 -6.15 -26.24 -12.57
CA HIS A 44 -6.75 -27.25 -11.69
C HIS A 44 -8.13 -26.86 -11.13
N ASN A 45 -8.52 -25.59 -11.22
CA ASN A 45 -9.82 -25.11 -10.76
C ASN A 45 -10.96 -25.30 -11.78
N GLY A 46 -10.68 -25.88 -12.96
CA GLY A 46 -11.66 -26.12 -14.04
C GLY A 46 -11.73 -27.59 -14.47
N ARG A 47 -11.86 -28.51 -13.52
CA ARG A 47 -12.21 -29.91 -13.85
C ARG A 47 -13.70 -29.94 -14.18
N ASP A 48 -14.02 -29.61 -15.42
CA ASP A 48 -15.38 -29.71 -15.94
C ASP A 48 -15.81 -31.18 -15.82
N PHE A 49 -16.82 -31.43 -14.99
CA PHE A 49 -17.44 -32.74 -14.89
C PHE A 49 -18.07 -33.06 -16.24
N GLU A 50 -17.66 -34.17 -16.84
CA GLU A 50 -18.13 -34.60 -18.15
C GLU A 50 -19.65 -34.76 -18.13
N TYR A 51 -20.34 -34.15 -19.11
CA TYR A 51 -21.79 -34.12 -19.18
C TYR A 51 -22.35 -35.54 -19.30
N CYS A 52 -22.94 -36.04 -18.23
CA CYS A 52 -23.60 -37.34 -18.20
C CYS A 52 -25.11 -37.12 -18.45
N PRO A 53 -25.70 -37.68 -19.52
CA PRO A 53 -27.12 -37.51 -19.81
C PRO A 53 -27.99 -38.22 -18.76
N ASP A 54 -29.12 -37.57 -18.46
CA ASP A 54 -29.92 -37.70 -17.26
C ASP A 54 -30.40 -39.12 -16.93
N VAL A 55 -30.07 -39.59 -15.71
CA VAL A 55 -30.92 -40.50 -14.95
C VAL A 55 -31.26 -39.80 -13.63
N ASP A 56 -32.54 -39.57 -13.43
CA ASP A 56 -33.11 -38.77 -12.34
C ASP A 56 -32.88 -39.41 -10.96
N ASP A 57 -31.73 -39.12 -10.36
CA ASP A 57 -31.50 -39.22 -8.91
C ASP A 57 -30.41 -38.22 -8.52
N TYR A 58 -30.74 -36.91 -8.54
CA TYR A 58 -29.80 -35.83 -8.26
C TYR A 58 -29.65 -35.58 -6.74
N PRO A 59 -28.48 -35.84 -6.12
CA PRO A 59 -28.22 -35.44 -4.75
C PRO A 59 -28.11 -33.92 -4.63
N GLN A 60 -28.71 -33.38 -3.57
CA GLN A 60 -28.77 -31.95 -3.28
C GLN A 60 -27.36 -31.27 -3.29
N PRO A 61 -27.22 -30.01 -3.75
CA PRO A 61 -25.93 -29.35 -3.85
C PRO A 61 -25.31 -29.12 -2.47
N VAL A 62 -24.10 -29.63 -2.26
CA VAL A 62 -23.30 -29.33 -1.06
C VAL A 62 -23.05 -27.81 -0.97
N PRO A 63 -23.27 -27.17 0.20
CA PRO A 63 -22.98 -25.77 0.38
C PRO A 63 -21.50 -25.50 0.10
N ASN A 64 -21.24 -24.55 -0.79
CA ASN A 64 -19.90 -24.18 -1.22
C ASN A 64 -19.15 -23.54 -0.04
N ILE A 65 -18.38 -24.34 0.73
CA ILE A 65 -17.52 -23.86 1.81
C ILE A 65 -16.37 -23.08 1.15
N ARG A 66 -16.62 -21.80 0.88
CA ARG A 66 -15.59 -20.88 0.39
C ARG A 66 -14.41 -20.92 1.37
N ARG A 67 -13.29 -21.51 0.95
CA ARG A 67 -12.00 -21.42 1.65
C ARG A 67 -11.72 -19.94 1.95
N LYS A 68 -11.82 -19.57 3.23
CA LYS A 68 -11.51 -18.21 3.70
C LYS A 68 -10.01 -18.01 3.48
N LYS A 69 -9.64 -17.20 2.48
CA LYS A 69 -8.24 -16.79 2.25
C LYS A 69 -7.63 -16.31 3.58
N PRO A 70 -6.40 -16.70 3.95
CA PRO A 70 -5.77 -16.24 5.18
C PRO A 70 -5.69 -14.71 5.15
N LYS A 71 -6.31 -14.07 6.15
CA LYS A 71 -6.26 -12.61 6.28
C LYS A 71 -4.81 -12.25 6.55
N LYS A 72 -4.18 -11.48 5.65
CA LYS A 72 -2.85 -10.89 5.89
C LYS A 72 -2.90 -10.16 7.25
N PRO A 73 -1.87 -10.28 8.10
CA PRO A 73 -1.85 -9.59 9.39
C PRO A 73 -2.08 -8.10 9.15
N LEU A 74 -3.01 -7.51 9.91
CA LEU A 74 -3.34 -6.09 9.80
C LEU A 74 -2.05 -5.27 10.01
N PRO A 75 -1.84 -4.19 9.24
CA PRO A 75 -0.64 -3.38 9.37
C PRO A 75 -0.57 -2.77 10.78
N ASN A 76 0.37 -3.25 11.59
CA ASN A 76 0.63 -2.79 12.96
C ASN A 76 1.42 -1.47 12.98
N VAL A 77 1.01 -0.48 12.17
CA VAL A 77 1.76 0.76 11.98
C VAL A 77 0.83 1.97 11.92
N CYS A 78 1.19 3.03 12.65
CA CYS A 78 0.54 4.33 12.59
C CYS A 78 0.96 5.10 11.33
N VAL A 79 0.10 5.12 10.32
CA VAL A 79 0.35 5.88 9.09
C VAL A 79 0.42 7.39 9.33
N PHE A 80 -0.29 7.90 10.35
CA PHE A 80 -0.25 9.32 10.70
C PHE A 80 1.14 9.77 11.16
N CYS A 81 1.74 9.05 12.12
CA CYS A 81 3.08 9.36 12.61
C CYS A 81 4.15 9.10 11.54
N ARG A 82 3.99 8.04 10.72
CA ARG A 82 4.88 7.78 9.59
C ARG A 82 4.89 8.94 8.59
N ASN A 83 3.73 9.50 8.25
CA ASN A 83 3.64 10.62 7.31
C ASN A 83 4.20 11.93 7.89
N ASN A 84 4.18 12.10 9.21
CA ASN A 84 4.79 13.26 9.88
C ASN A 84 6.30 13.10 10.12
N GLY A 85 6.93 12.04 9.60
CA GLY A 85 8.38 11.83 9.71
C GLY A 85 8.84 11.45 11.12
N VAL A 86 7.94 10.92 11.96
CA VAL A 86 8.32 10.43 13.29
C VAL A 86 9.20 9.17 13.15
N GLU A 87 10.04 8.91 14.15
CA GLU A 87 10.93 7.74 14.16
C GLU A 87 10.18 6.41 13.97
N GLU A 88 10.83 5.48 13.26
CA GLU A 88 10.26 4.18 12.92
C GLU A 88 9.86 3.33 14.12
N ILE A 89 10.66 3.37 15.17
CA ILE A 89 10.38 2.65 16.41
C ILE A 89 9.05 3.15 17.00
N TYR A 90 8.83 4.45 16.97
CA TYR A 90 7.66 5.08 17.57
C TYR A 90 6.36 4.81 16.78
N TYR A 91 6.37 5.00 15.46
CA TYR A 91 5.15 4.81 14.68
C TYR A 91 4.73 3.33 14.55
N ARG A 92 5.62 2.38 14.85
CA ARG A 92 5.33 0.93 14.89
C ARG A 92 4.70 0.47 16.20
N GLN A 93 4.70 1.29 17.25
CA GLN A 93 4.17 0.93 18.58
C GLN A 93 2.65 1.12 18.71
N HIS A 94 2.01 1.80 17.76
CA HIS A 94 0.58 2.13 17.85
C HIS A 94 -0.08 2.20 16.48
N LEU A 95 -1.41 2.23 16.45
CA LEU A 95 -2.22 2.50 15.27
C LEU A 95 -2.83 3.90 15.33
N ILE A 96 -3.47 4.33 14.24
CA ILE A 96 -4.22 5.59 14.24
C ILE A 96 -5.46 5.46 15.13
N LYS A 97 -6.21 4.35 14.99
CA LYS A 97 -7.47 4.10 15.70
C LYS A 97 -7.51 2.68 16.25
N TYR A 98 -8.19 2.50 17.39
CA TYR A 98 -8.57 1.20 17.94
C TYR A 98 -9.68 0.54 17.12
N ALA A 99 -9.96 -0.73 17.39
CA ALA A 99 -11.10 -1.46 16.81
C ALA A 99 -12.44 -0.76 17.08
N ASP A 100 -12.57 -0.13 18.24
CA ASP A 100 -13.77 0.63 18.65
C ASP A 100 -13.95 1.96 17.89
N GLY A 101 -13.02 2.33 17.01
CA GLY A 101 -13.05 3.58 16.25
C GLY A 101 -12.48 4.80 16.97
N ARG A 102 -12.12 4.68 18.26
CA ARG A 102 -11.43 5.72 19.05
C ARG A 102 -10.00 5.94 18.57
N VAL A 103 -9.50 7.18 18.66
CA VAL A 103 -8.12 7.50 18.29
C VAL A 103 -7.13 6.90 19.30
N GLN A 104 -6.22 6.06 18.80
CA GLN A 104 -5.12 5.49 19.57
C GLN A 104 -3.86 6.35 19.51
N CYS A 105 -3.60 6.98 18.36
CA CYS A 105 -2.35 7.70 18.13
C CYS A 105 -2.15 8.85 19.13
N PRO A 106 -1.11 8.82 19.99
CA PRO A 106 -0.90 9.83 21.03
C PRO A 106 -0.69 11.24 20.45
N VAL A 107 -0.01 11.35 19.31
CA VAL A 107 0.19 12.64 18.61
C VAL A 107 -1.13 13.21 18.14
N LEU A 108 -1.99 12.37 17.54
CA LEU A 108 -3.29 12.81 17.07
C LEU A 108 -4.23 13.13 18.26
N ARG A 109 -4.15 12.38 19.37
CA ARG A 109 -4.93 12.66 20.59
C ARG A 109 -4.60 14.00 21.22
N ALA A 110 -3.34 14.43 21.17
CA ALA A 110 -2.91 15.73 21.68
C ALA A 110 -3.34 16.90 20.76
N TYR A 111 -3.73 16.61 19.53
CA TYR A 111 -4.16 17.62 18.57
C TYR A 111 -5.62 18.02 18.81
N THR A 112 -5.84 19.30 19.11
CA THR A 112 -7.17 19.89 19.22
C THR A 112 -7.58 20.47 17.87
N CYS A 113 -8.71 20.01 17.33
CA CYS A 113 -9.24 20.54 16.08
C CYS A 113 -9.61 22.03 16.24
N PRO A 114 -9.03 22.94 15.46
CA PRO A 114 -9.29 24.38 15.60
C PRO A 114 -10.65 24.82 15.03
N ILE A 115 -11.35 23.93 14.30
CA ILE A 115 -12.69 24.22 13.74
C ILE A 115 -13.79 23.84 14.73
N CYS A 116 -13.66 22.70 15.41
CA CYS A 116 -14.71 22.14 16.26
C CYS A 116 -14.29 21.84 17.71
N GLY A 117 -13.03 22.05 18.07
CA GLY A 117 -12.49 21.82 19.41
C GLY A 117 -12.26 20.35 19.78
N ALA A 118 -12.58 19.38 18.91
CA ALA A 118 -12.43 17.95 19.24
C ALA A 118 -10.97 17.57 19.50
N THR A 119 -10.75 16.80 20.57
CA THR A 119 -9.43 16.32 21.03
C THR A 119 -9.55 14.91 21.64
N GLY A 120 -8.44 14.29 22.01
CA GLY A 120 -8.41 12.96 22.63
C GLY A 120 -8.99 11.85 21.75
N ASP A 121 -9.99 11.12 22.26
CA ASP A 121 -10.62 9.96 21.58
C ASP A 121 -11.29 10.31 20.25
N THR A 122 -11.76 11.56 20.12
CA THR A 122 -12.46 12.10 18.94
C THR A 122 -11.59 13.00 18.07
N ALA A 123 -10.29 13.07 18.37
CA ALA A 123 -9.37 13.94 17.68
C ALA A 123 -9.30 13.64 16.18
N HIS A 124 -9.14 14.68 15.39
CA HIS A 124 -9.02 14.58 13.95
C HIS A 124 -8.30 15.81 13.41
N THR A 125 -7.65 15.67 12.27
CA THR A 125 -7.04 16.80 11.56
C THR A 125 -8.12 17.72 10.99
N VAL A 126 -7.77 18.98 10.75
CA VAL A 126 -8.65 19.97 10.07
C VAL A 126 -9.31 19.35 8.83
N SER A 127 -8.56 18.58 8.05
CA SER A 127 -9.03 17.98 6.81
C SER A 127 -10.21 17.02 7.00
N HIS A 128 -10.26 16.30 8.12
CA HIS A 128 -11.29 15.32 8.45
C HIS A 128 -12.34 15.88 9.42
N CYS A 129 -12.38 17.20 9.60
CA CYS A 129 -13.35 17.82 10.49
C CYS A 129 -14.76 17.79 9.89
N PRO A 130 -15.77 17.27 10.61
CA PRO A 130 -17.15 17.21 10.13
C PRO A 130 -17.78 18.61 9.97
N MET A 131 -17.24 19.62 10.66
CA MET A 131 -17.72 21.01 10.60
C MET A 131 -16.98 21.86 9.56
N ARG A 132 -16.04 21.28 8.81
CA ARG A 132 -15.23 22.01 7.82
C ARG A 132 -16.04 22.58 6.65
N SER A 133 -17.12 21.91 6.25
CA SER A 133 -18.02 22.42 5.21
C SER A 133 -18.87 23.62 5.67
N LYS A 134 -19.09 23.76 6.98
CA LYS A 134 -19.94 24.82 7.56
C LYS A 134 -19.15 26.11 7.82
N ASN A 135 -17.84 26.00 8.07
CA ASN A 135 -16.96 27.11 8.45
C ASN A 135 -16.01 27.56 7.32
N SER A 136 -16.36 27.33 6.06
CA SER A 136 -15.55 27.75 4.90
C SER A 136 -15.34 29.26 4.77
N ALA A 137 -16.07 30.07 5.54
CA ALA A 137 -15.93 31.53 5.56
C ALA A 137 -14.87 32.07 6.55
N SER A 138 -14.40 31.31 7.54
CA SER A 138 -13.60 31.88 8.66
C SER A 138 -12.19 31.31 8.85
N TYR A 139 -11.78 30.28 8.09
CA TYR A 139 -10.49 29.59 8.29
C TYR A 139 -9.36 30.03 7.32
N GLN A 140 -9.42 31.25 6.79
CA GLN A 140 -8.42 31.83 5.87
C GLN A 140 -7.32 32.69 6.54
N SER A 141 -7.27 32.81 7.87
CA SER A 141 -6.15 33.50 8.53
C SER A 141 -4.93 32.58 8.67
N LYS A 142 -4.18 32.41 7.58
CA LYS A 142 -2.77 32.04 7.69
C LYS A 142 -2.04 33.20 8.39
N PRO A 143 -1.27 32.98 9.48
CA PRO A 143 -0.24 33.93 9.87
C PRO A 143 0.88 33.82 8.83
N SER A 144 0.99 34.82 7.95
CA SER A 144 2.09 34.94 7.01
C SER A 144 3.33 35.42 7.76
N ILE A 145 4.25 34.51 8.05
CA ILE A 145 5.65 34.89 8.23
C ILE A 145 6.19 35.20 6.83
N GLU A 146 6.62 36.45 6.66
CA GLU A 146 7.11 37.03 5.42
C GLU A 146 8.40 36.33 4.95
N THR A 147 8.42 35.81 3.71
CA THR A 147 9.68 35.60 2.99
C THR A 147 9.47 35.56 1.48
N ILE A 148 9.76 36.71 0.86
CA ILE A 148 10.44 36.93 -0.43
C ILE A 148 10.07 36.04 -1.62
N SER A 149 9.42 36.70 -2.57
CA SER A 149 9.22 36.42 -3.99
C SER A 149 10.31 35.61 -4.69
N THR A 150 9.93 34.49 -5.31
CA THR A 150 10.59 33.98 -6.53
C THR A 150 9.56 33.40 -7.49
N THR A 151 9.75 33.77 -8.74
CA THR A 151 8.84 33.76 -9.90
C THR A 151 8.56 32.39 -10.52
N ASN A 152 7.33 32.26 -11.04
CA ASN A 152 6.88 31.54 -12.24
C ASN A 152 7.18 30.04 -12.42
N ASP A 153 6.11 29.23 -12.54
CA ASP A 153 6.00 28.16 -13.57
C ASP A 153 4.56 27.61 -13.68
N PRO A 154 3.93 27.55 -14.87
CA PRO A 154 2.56 27.06 -15.03
C PRO A 154 2.49 25.53 -15.14
N LYS A 155 1.71 24.91 -14.25
CA LYS A 155 1.37 23.47 -14.29
C LYS A 155 0.47 23.15 -15.49
N LEU A 156 1.00 22.35 -16.42
CA LEU A 156 0.22 21.63 -17.43
C LEU A 156 -0.86 20.75 -16.76
N GLN A 157 -2.13 21.03 -17.06
CA GLN A 157 -3.26 20.19 -16.68
C GLN A 157 -3.31 18.94 -17.58
N ARG A 158 -3.35 17.74 -16.98
CA ARG A 158 -3.78 16.52 -17.68
C ARG A 158 -5.18 16.17 -17.21
N SER A 159 -6.17 16.41 -18.06
CA SER A 159 -7.54 15.92 -17.85
C SER A 159 -7.64 14.50 -18.36
N SER A 160 -7.93 13.55 -17.46
CA SER A 160 -8.26 12.17 -17.80
C SER A 160 -9.78 12.06 -18.02
N ILE A 161 -10.25 12.43 -19.21
CA ILE A 161 -11.61 12.09 -19.66
C ILE A 161 -11.62 10.62 -20.09
N GLY A 162 -12.07 9.75 -19.18
CA GLY A 162 -12.49 8.39 -19.49
C GLY A 162 -14.00 8.39 -19.78
N LYS A 163 -14.37 8.14 -21.04
CA LYS A 163 -15.78 8.02 -21.46
C LYS A 163 -16.41 6.80 -20.77
N ARG A 164 -17.45 7.02 -19.96
CA ARG A 164 -18.32 5.96 -19.42
C ARG A 164 -19.23 5.44 -20.55
N ARG A 165 -19.17 4.15 -20.84
CA ARG A 165 -20.20 3.44 -21.64
C ARG A 165 -21.50 3.41 -20.84
N GLN A 166 -22.57 3.91 -21.43
CA GLN A 166 -23.93 3.78 -20.91
C GLN A 166 -24.49 2.39 -21.30
N LYS A 167 -25.27 1.79 -20.39
CA LYS A 167 -26.08 0.59 -20.63
C LYS A 167 -27.51 1.05 -20.84
#